data_AF-A0A0G0LSB8-F1
#
_entry.id   AF-A0A0G0LSB8-F1
#
_cell.length_a   1.000
_cell.length_b   1.000
_cell.length_c   1.000
_cell.angle_alpha   90.00
_cell.angle_beta   90.00
_cell.angle_gamma   90.00
#
_symmetry.space_group_name_H-M   'P 1'
#
loop_
_entity.id
_entity.type
_entity.pdbx_description
1 polymer ?
#
loop_
_entity_poly.entity_id
_entity_poly.type
_entity_poly.pdbx_seq_one_letter_code
_entity_poly.pdbx_strand_id
1 'polypeptide(L)'
;MLFVSPVFAEIPPVNLNVIVSGKVKDTIVTLIGYTSPSAFVTVQEDGNVVATFSANNSGGFNRSIGARTAGTHTYNMFATDGQNRTTLSYGFVLNLVDKTETIVSNILLPTTIDVSVAQRVNVSGSATPNSQITIFIHSDPVIETLSVGSSGNWSRNVVARLSRGDHRVYARVTLPGGLQSINSQSLNFSINCKTADLNCDGRVDLGDFSTLMHYWGTNNSLADINSDGIVDLADFSTMMHYWDG
;
A
#
# COMPACT_ATOMS: atom_id res chain seq x y z
N MET A 1 -10.55 -103.49 25.70
CA MET A 1 -10.22 -102.57 24.59
C MET A 1 -10.76 -101.21 25.00
N LEU A 2 -9.91 -100.30 25.49
CA LEU A 2 -10.31 -98.96 25.90
C LEU A 2 -10.25 -98.04 24.68
N PHE A 3 -11.36 -97.39 24.34
CA PHE A 3 -11.40 -96.33 23.35
C PHE A 3 -11.20 -94.99 24.06
N VAL A 4 -10.18 -94.25 23.67
CA VAL A 4 -9.98 -92.86 24.09
C VAL A 4 -10.40 -91.99 22.90
N SER A 5 -11.48 -91.23 23.05
CA SER A 5 -11.86 -90.20 22.08
C SER A 5 -11.01 -88.95 22.31
N PRO A 6 -10.42 -88.34 21.27
CA PRO A 6 -9.68 -87.10 21.43
C PRO A 6 -10.64 -85.95 21.71
N VAL A 7 -10.33 -85.15 22.73
CA VAL A 7 -10.96 -83.85 22.97
C VAL A 7 -10.21 -82.82 22.14
N PHE A 8 -10.87 -82.20 21.16
CA PHE A 8 -10.33 -81.03 20.47
C PHE A 8 -10.67 -79.78 21.29
N ALA A 9 -9.65 -78.99 21.63
CA ALA A 9 -9.85 -77.69 22.25
C ALA A 9 -10.39 -76.71 21.19
N GLU A 10 -11.46 -75.99 21.52
CA GLU A 10 -11.95 -74.89 20.68
C GLU A 10 -10.93 -73.74 20.71
N ILE A 11 -10.52 -73.28 19.53
CA ILE A 11 -9.67 -72.10 19.40
C ILE A 11 -10.59 -70.88 19.58
N PRO A 12 -10.34 -69.97 20.55
CA PRO A 12 -11.18 -68.80 20.75
C PRO A 12 -11.15 -67.91 19.49
N PRO A 13 -12.27 -67.24 19.14
CA PRO A 13 -12.32 -66.39 17.97
C PRO A 13 -11.30 -65.25 18.09
N VAL A 14 -10.48 -65.10 17.06
CA VAL A 14 -9.55 -63.97 16.95
C VAL A 14 -10.37 -62.74 16.55
N ASN A 15 -10.55 -61.81 17.49
CA ASN A 15 -11.08 -60.48 17.17
C ASN A 15 -9.98 -59.66 16.48
N LEU A 16 -9.93 -59.74 15.15
CA LEU A 16 -9.14 -58.82 14.33
C LEU A 16 -9.82 -57.46 14.31
N ASN A 17 -9.22 -56.49 15.00
CA ASN A 17 -9.58 -55.09 14.83
C ASN A 17 -9.11 -54.63 13.45
N VAL A 18 -10.03 -54.50 12.49
CA VAL A 18 -9.74 -53.88 11.19
C VAL A 18 -9.75 -52.37 11.36
N ILE A 19 -8.60 -51.72 11.22
CA ILE A 19 -8.50 -50.26 11.20
C ILE A 19 -8.55 -49.80 9.74
N VAL A 20 -9.61 -49.10 9.38
CA VAL A 20 -9.71 -48.40 8.09
C VAL A 20 -9.31 -46.94 8.32
N SER A 21 -8.25 -46.48 7.67
CA SER A 21 -7.90 -45.06 7.60
C SER A 21 -8.07 -44.54 6.17
N GLY A 22 -8.64 -43.35 6.03
CA GLY A 22 -8.83 -42.66 4.75
C GLY A 22 -8.37 -41.21 4.86
N LYS A 23 -7.61 -40.72 3.88
CA LYS A 23 -7.21 -39.32 3.79
C LYS A 23 -8.20 -38.57 2.90
N VAL A 24 -8.90 -37.60 3.45
CA VAL A 24 -9.74 -36.68 2.68
C VAL A 24 -8.87 -35.53 2.18
N LYS A 25 -9.09 -35.07 0.95
CA LYS A 25 -8.38 -33.90 0.41
C LYS A 25 -8.95 -32.62 1.04
N ASP A 26 -8.09 -31.69 1.42
CA ASP A 26 -8.51 -30.41 1.96
C ASP A 26 -9.03 -29.46 0.86
N THR A 27 -9.95 -28.57 1.22
CA THR A 27 -10.24 -27.37 0.43
C THR A 27 -9.10 -26.37 0.62
N ILE A 28 -8.52 -25.89 -0.48
CA ILE A 28 -7.31 -25.05 -0.48
C ILE A 28 -7.56 -23.80 -1.33
N VAL A 29 -7.08 -22.65 -0.86
CA VAL A 29 -6.96 -21.43 -1.65
C VAL A 29 -5.49 -21.08 -1.83
N THR A 30 -5.04 -20.98 -3.09
CA THR A 30 -3.68 -20.59 -3.45
C THR A 30 -3.69 -19.17 -4.01
N LEU A 31 -2.98 -18.26 -3.35
CA LEU A 31 -2.88 -16.84 -3.67
C LEU A 31 -1.52 -16.55 -4.31
N ILE A 32 -1.54 -15.99 -5.52
CA ILE A 32 -0.34 -15.66 -6.30
C ILE A 32 -0.38 -14.18 -6.70
N GLY A 33 0.67 -13.46 -6.35
CA GLY A 33 0.72 -12.02 -6.59
C GLY A 33 2.04 -11.35 -6.28
N TYR A 34 1.96 -10.02 -6.21
CA TYR A 34 3.10 -9.12 -6.06
C TYR A 34 2.84 -8.01 -5.05
N THR A 35 3.89 -7.61 -4.34
CA THR A 35 3.99 -6.46 -3.44
C THR A 35 5.46 -6.02 -3.33
N SER A 36 5.82 -5.16 -2.37
CA SER A 36 7.22 -4.79 -2.15
C SER A 36 8.07 -5.94 -1.59
N PRO A 37 9.38 -5.99 -1.89
CA PRO A 37 10.27 -7.04 -1.41
C PRO A 37 10.22 -7.21 0.10
N SER A 38 10.22 -8.46 0.56
CA SER A 38 10.27 -8.84 1.98
C SER A 38 9.09 -8.33 2.83
N ALA A 39 8.08 -7.69 2.23
CA ALA A 39 6.93 -7.17 2.96
C ALA A 39 6.10 -8.31 3.58
N PHE A 40 5.55 -8.06 4.77
CA PHE A 40 4.66 -9.00 5.44
C PHE A 40 3.26 -8.87 4.87
N VAL A 41 2.83 -9.86 4.09
CA VAL A 41 1.46 -9.99 3.59
C VAL A 41 0.60 -10.64 4.67
N THR A 42 -0.47 -9.94 5.05
CA THR A 42 -1.49 -10.46 5.97
C THR A 42 -2.75 -10.76 5.18
N VAL A 43 -3.27 -11.97 5.32
CA VAL A 43 -4.51 -12.43 4.68
C VAL A 43 -5.57 -12.65 5.75
N GLN A 44 -6.72 -12.05 5.51
CA GLN A 44 -7.92 -12.20 6.32
C GLN A 44 -9.00 -12.94 5.52
N GLU A 45 -9.72 -13.82 6.19
CA GLU A 45 -10.91 -14.51 5.69
C GLU A 45 -12.06 -14.22 6.67
N ASP A 46 -13.16 -13.65 6.17
CA ASP A 46 -14.34 -13.27 6.94
C ASP A 46 -13.99 -12.43 8.20
N GLY A 47 -13.00 -11.55 8.03
CA GLY A 47 -12.48 -10.63 9.06
C GLY A 47 -11.38 -11.22 9.96
N ASN A 48 -11.12 -12.53 9.90
CA ASN A 48 -10.13 -13.20 10.75
C ASN A 48 -8.80 -13.37 10.02
N VAL A 49 -7.67 -13.12 10.68
CA VAL A 49 -6.34 -13.40 10.10
C VAL A 49 -6.14 -14.91 9.97
N VAL A 50 -5.92 -15.36 8.73
CA VAL A 50 -5.72 -16.79 8.41
C VAL A 50 -4.31 -17.10 7.94
N ALA A 51 -3.55 -16.10 7.51
CA ALA A 51 -2.14 -16.25 7.17
C ALA A 51 -1.39 -14.92 7.29
N THR A 52 -0.12 -15.03 7.70
CA THR A 52 0.87 -13.96 7.56
C THR A 52 2.16 -14.58 7.01
N PHE A 53 2.76 -13.97 5.99
CA PHE A 53 3.99 -14.45 5.35
C PHE A 53 4.75 -13.30 4.69
N SER A 54 6.03 -13.50 4.39
CA SER A 54 6.85 -12.50 3.70
C SER A 54 6.86 -12.74 2.18
N ALA A 55 6.78 -11.67 1.39
CA ALA A 55 7.05 -11.72 -0.04
C ALA A 55 8.54 -11.99 -0.31
N ASN A 56 8.86 -12.57 -1.46
CA ASN A 56 10.27 -12.84 -1.82
C ASN A 56 11.02 -11.55 -2.19
N ASN A 57 12.33 -11.65 -2.46
CA ASN A 57 13.19 -10.52 -2.81
C ASN A 57 12.78 -9.80 -4.11
N SER A 58 12.03 -10.47 -4.99
CA SER A 58 11.48 -9.89 -6.21
C SER A 58 10.06 -9.32 -6.00
N GLY A 59 9.57 -9.28 -4.76
CA GLY A 59 8.22 -8.82 -4.42
C GLY A 59 7.10 -9.84 -4.72
N GLY A 60 7.43 -11.02 -5.23
CA GLY A 60 6.44 -12.06 -5.55
C GLY A 60 6.03 -12.87 -4.33
N PHE A 61 4.80 -13.36 -4.32
CA PHE A 61 4.33 -14.34 -3.34
C PHE A 61 3.50 -15.44 -3.98
N ASN A 62 3.56 -16.62 -3.36
CA ASN A 62 2.72 -17.78 -3.65
C ASN A 62 2.39 -18.45 -2.32
N ARG A 63 1.14 -18.38 -1.88
CA ARG A 63 0.71 -18.90 -0.58
C ARG A 63 -0.57 -19.72 -0.69
N SER A 64 -0.51 -20.97 -0.23
CA SER A 64 -1.69 -21.81 -0.05
C SER A 64 -2.22 -21.72 1.39
N ILE A 65 -3.54 -21.61 1.52
CA ILE A 65 -4.30 -21.62 2.77
C ILE A 65 -5.23 -22.83 2.71
N GLY A 66 -4.93 -23.86 3.50
CA GLY A 66 -5.66 -25.13 3.51
C GLY A 66 -6.77 -25.18 4.55
N ALA A 67 -7.47 -26.31 4.58
CA ALA A 67 -8.56 -26.59 5.52
C ALA A 67 -9.64 -25.49 5.55
N ARG A 68 -9.99 -24.94 4.39
CA ARG A 68 -11.13 -24.02 4.27
C ARG A 68 -12.45 -24.79 4.22
N THR A 69 -13.54 -24.14 4.59
CA THR A 69 -14.89 -24.69 4.41
C THR A 69 -15.38 -24.44 2.99
N ALA A 70 -16.33 -25.25 2.53
CA ALA A 70 -17.07 -24.92 1.31
C ALA A 70 -18.04 -23.78 1.57
N GLY A 71 -18.33 -22.98 0.54
CA GLY A 71 -19.22 -21.84 0.62
C GLY A 71 -18.53 -20.51 0.33
N THR A 72 -19.24 -19.43 0.61
CA THR A 72 -18.80 -18.07 0.29
C THR A 72 -17.91 -17.50 1.39
N HIS A 73 -16.75 -17.00 1.00
CA HIS A 73 -15.73 -16.41 1.86
C HIS A 73 -15.30 -15.05 1.32
N THR A 74 -15.16 -14.07 2.20
CA THR A 74 -14.60 -12.75 1.87
C THR A 74 -13.14 -12.71 2.27
N TYR A 75 -12.26 -12.54 1.29
CA TYR A 75 -10.82 -12.37 1.52
C TYR A 75 -10.44 -10.90 1.48
N ASN A 76 -9.60 -10.49 2.42
CA ASN A 76 -8.91 -9.20 2.40
C ASN A 76 -7.43 -9.43 2.60
N MET A 77 -6.58 -8.65 1.95
CA MET A 77 -5.15 -8.70 2.21
C MET A 77 -4.50 -7.33 2.11
N PHE A 78 -3.45 -7.15 2.90
CA PHE A 78 -2.59 -5.97 2.86
C PHE A 78 -1.16 -6.40 3.14
N ALA A 79 -0.21 -5.56 2.72
CA ALA A 79 1.20 -5.76 3.03
C ALA A 79 1.71 -4.68 3.98
N THR A 80 2.64 -5.05 4.84
CA THR A 80 3.40 -4.13 5.69
C THR A 80 4.85 -4.09 5.22
N ASP A 81 5.35 -2.90 4.88
CA ASP A 81 6.73 -2.73 4.41
C ASP A 81 7.76 -2.68 5.56
N GLY A 82 9.04 -2.57 5.21
CA GLY A 82 10.14 -2.51 6.18
C GLY A 82 10.18 -1.25 7.05
N GLN A 83 9.36 -0.24 6.74
CA GLN A 83 9.16 0.96 7.56
C GLN A 83 7.86 0.90 8.39
N ASN A 84 7.22 -0.27 8.47
CA ASN A 84 5.95 -0.50 9.15
C ASN A 84 4.76 0.29 8.57
N ARG A 85 4.82 0.72 7.30
CA ARG A 85 3.67 1.30 6.60
C ARG A 85 2.85 0.18 5.98
N THR A 86 1.53 0.35 5.96
CA THR A 86 0.61 -0.65 5.39
C THR A 86 0.07 -0.19 4.06
N THR A 87 -0.10 -1.13 3.12
CA THR A 87 -0.86 -0.88 1.89
C THR A 87 -2.34 -0.68 2.23
N LEU A 88 -3.11 -0.12 1.30
CA LEU A 88 -4.56 -0.27 1.36
C LEU A 88 -4.93 -1.76 1.21
N SER A 89 -6.01 -2.20 1.86
CA SER A 89 -6.48 -3.58 1.73
C SER A 89 -7.07 -3.85 0.35
N TYR A 90 -6.67 -4.98 -0.24
CA TYR A 90 -7.22 -5.52 -1.47
C TYR A 90 -8.14 -6.70 -1.12
N GLY A 91 -9.41 -6.61 -1.48
CA GLY A 91 -10.42 -7.60 -1.11
C GLY A 91 -11.18 -8.20 -2.30
N PHE A 92 -11.62 -9.45 -2.14
CA PHE A 92 -12.44 -10.17 -3.11
C PHE A 92 -13.27 -11.26 -2.41
N VAL A 93 -14.30 -11.76 -3.08
CA VAL A 93 -15.16 -12.83 -2.58
C VAL A 93 -14.93 -14.08 -3.41
N LEU A 94 -14.77 -15.24 -2.75
CA LEU A 94 -14.71 -16.54 -3.39
C LEU A 94 -15.86 -17.41 -2.91
N ASN A 95 -16.38 -18.25 -3.81
CA ASN A 95 -17.24 -19.37 -3.43
C ASN A 95 -16.44 -20.66 -3.59
N LEU A 96 -16.06 -21.28 -2.47
CA LEU A 96 -15.20 -22.45 -2.43
C LEU A 96 -16.01 -23.74 -2.56
N VAL A 97 -15.47 -24.67 -3.34
CA VAL A 97 -16.03 -26.01 -3.49
C VAL A 97 -15.25 -26.98 -2.60
N ASP A 98 -15.97 -27.84 -1.89
CA ASP A 98 -15.37 -28.79 -0.96
C ASP A 98 -14.29 -29.66 -1.62
N LYS A 99 -13.15 -29.84 -0.96
CA LYS A 99 -12.02 -30.70 -1.38
C LYS A 99 -11.36 -30.29 -2.69
N THR A 100 -11.53 -29.04 -3.11
CA THR A 100 -10.91 -28.47 -4.31
C THR A 100 -9.81 -27.47 -3.98
N GLU A 101 -8.92 -27.24 -4.95
CA GLU A 101 -7.98 -26.13 -4.89
C GLU A 101 -8.50 -25.00 -5.78
N THR A 102 -8.61 -23.80 -5.22
CA THR A 102 -8.93 -22.57 -5.93
C THR A 102 -7.68 -21.72 -6.04
N ILE A 103 -7.28 -21.35 -7.28
CA ILE A 103 -6.09 -20.53 -7.52
C ILE A 103 -6.55 -19.11 -7.89
N VAL A 104 -6.07 -18.12 -7.12
CA VAL A 104 -6.26 -16.69 -7.39
C VAL A 104 -4.91 -16.09 -7.76
N SER A 105 -4.78 -15.68 -9.02
CA SER A 105 -3.56 -15.11 -9.58
C SER A 105 -3.72 -13.64 -9.90
N ASN A 106 -2.62 -12.99 -10.30
CA ASN A 106 -2.57 -11.57 -10.69
C ASN A 106 -2.99 -10.61 -9.56
N ILE A 107 -2.78 -11.01 -8.32
CA ILE A 107 -2.97 -10.10 -7.18
C ILE A 107 -1.81 -9.10 -7.19
N LEU A 108 -2.11 -7.82 -7.25
CA LEU A 108 -1.12 -6.75 -7.15
C LEU A 108 -1.52 -5.81 -6.03
N LEU A 109 -0.80 -5.89 -4.90
CA LEU A 109 -1.06 -5.00 -3.78
C LEU A 109 -0.62 -3.58 -4.12
N PRO A 110 -1.37 -2.57 -3.67
CA PRO A 110 -0.98 -1.18 -3.91
C PRO A 110 0.33 -0.88 -3.20
N THR A 111 0.96 0.22 -3.59
CA THR A 111 2.17 0.69 -2.90
C THR A 111 1.82 1.21 -1.50
N THR A 112 2.74 1.06 -0.54
CA THR A 112 2.72 1.90 0.66
C THR A 112 3.06 3.33 0.27
N ILE A 113 2.64 4.29 1.06
CA ILE A 113 2.88 5.70 0.77
C ILE A 113 3.14 6.46 2.07
N ASP A 114 4.00 7.46 1.97
CA ASP A 114 4.27 8.46 2.98
C ASP A 114 4.54 9.80 2.31
N VAL A 115 4.32 10.89 3.04
CA VAL A 115 4.57 12.26 2.57
C VAL A 115 5.25 13.06 3.66
N SER A 116 6.36 13.70 3.30
CA SER A 116 7.03 14.67 4.15
C SER A 116 7.03 16.04 3.50
N VAL A 117 6.69 17.06 4.29
CA VAL A 117 6.69 18.46 3.90
C VAL A 117 7.77 19.17 4.70
N ALA A 118 8.84 19.54 4.03
CA ALA A 118 9.89 20.41 4.57
C ALA A 118 10.06 21.60 3.62
N GLN A 119 11.30 21.94 3.24
CA GLN A 119 11.55 22.91 2.14
C GLN A 119 10.99 22.44 0.80
N ARG A 120 10.80 21.12 0.62
CA ARG A 120 10.17 20.52 -0.55
C ARG A 120 9.25 19.39 -0.10
N VAL A 121 8.26 19.08 -0.92
CA VAL A 121 7.39 17.92 -0.72
C VAL A 121 8.10 16.70 -1.26
N ASN A 122 8.30 15.70 -0.41
CA ASN A 122 8.81 14.40 -0.81
C ASN A 122 7.75 13.34 -0.55
N VAL A 123 7.39 12.59 -1.59
CA VAL A 123 6.47 11.47 -1.51
C VAL A 123 7.29 10.20 -1.64
N SER A 124 7.07 9.22 -0.77
CA SER A 124 7.85 7.98 -0.76
C SER A 124 6.99 6.77 -0.46
N GLY A 125 7.54 5.57 -0.68
CA GLY A 125 6.81 4.33 -0.48
C GLY A 125 7.64 3.10 -0.82
N SER A 126 6.98 1.95 -0.75
CA SER A 126 7.51 0.67 -1.18
C SER A 126 6.51 -0.01 -2.12
N ALA A 127 7.01 -0.57 -3.22
CA ALA A 127 6.22 -1.20 -4.28
C ALA A 127 6.96 -2.39 -4.90
N THR A 128 6.27 -3.11 -5.78
CA THR A 128 6.88 -4.21 -6.55
C THR A 128 8.09 -3.73 -7.36
N PRO A 129 9.24 -4.42 -7.31
CA PRO A 129 10.41 -4.06 -8.12
C PRO A 129 10.13 -4.06 -9.62
N ASN A 130 10.89 -3.26 -10.38
CA ASN A 130 10.78 -3.14 -11.84
C ASN A 130 9.38 -2.72 -12.33
N SER A 131 8.62 -2.03 -11.48
CA SER A 131 7.32 -1.46 -11.79
C SER A 131 7.43 0.05 -12.03
N GLN A 132 6.33 0.68 -12.45
CA GLN A 132 6.18 2.12 -12.50
C GLN A 132 5.20 2.58 -11.43
N ILE A 133 5.55 3.66 -10.73
CA ILE A 133 4.65 4.39 -9.83
C ILE A 133 4.14 5.62 -10.54
N THR A 134 2.83 5.84 -10.48
CA THR A 134 2.18 7.11 -10.83
C THR A 134 1.69 7.77 -9.55
N ILE A 135 2.18 8.97 -9.26
CA ILE A 135 1.79 9.79 -8.11
C ILE A 135 0.78 10.83 -8.58
N PHE A 136 -0.30 10.98 -7.84
CA PHE A 136 -1.36 11.94 -8.10
C PHE A 136 -1.45 12.91 -6.91
N ILE A 137 -1.36 14.21 -7.19
CA ILE A 137 -1.69 15.27 -6.23
C ILE A 137 -2.91 16.00 -6.77
N HIS A 138 -3.96 16.13 -5.95
CA HIS A 138 -5.32 16.43 -6.45
C HIS A 138 -5.74 17.91 -6.38
N SER A 139 -5.11 18.67 -5.50
CA SER A 139 -5.35 20.11 -5.26
C SER A 139 -4.80 20.99 -6.39
N ASP A 140 -3.78 20.50 -7.09
CA ASP A 140 -3.29 20.98 -8.37
C ASP A 140 -2.94 19.69 -9.14
N PRO A 141 -3.58 19.35 -10.28
CA PRO A 141 -3.49 18.04 -10.92
C PRO A 141 -2.07 17.76 -11.44
N VAL A 142 -1.18 17.43 -10.51
CA VAL A 142 0.21 17.07 -10.75
C VAL A 142 0.26 15.55 -10.84
N ILE A 143 0.80 15.07 -11.95
CA ILE A 143 1.04 13.66 -12.21
C ILE A 143 2.53 13.48 -12.40
N GLU A 144 3.14 12.72 -11.50
CA GLU A 144 4.55 12.35 -11.57
C GLU A 144 4.66 10.84 -11.79
N THR A 145 5.63 10.41 -12.58
CA THR A 145 5.91 8.99 -12.82
C THR A 145 7.36 8.66 -12.54
N LEU A 146 7.60 7.52 -11.90
CA LEU A 146 8.94 7.01 -11.65
C LEU A 146 9.00 5.49 -11.71
N SER A 147 10.18 4.97 -12.09
CA SER A 147 10.45 3.53 -12.07
C SER A 147 10.92 3.09 -10.69
N VAL A 148 10.49 1.91 -10.24
CA VAL A 148 10.88 1.31 -8.96
C VAL A 148 12.08 0.39 -9.18
N GLY A 149 13.15 0.64 -8.43
CA GLY A 149 14.36 -0.19 -8.47
C GLY A 149 14.20 -1.56 -7.81
N SER A 150 15.28 -2.34 -7.80
CA SER A 150 15.31 -3.69 -7.23
C SER A 150 15.04 -3.75 -5.72
N SER A 151 15.31 -2.66 -4.99
CA SER A 151 15.02 -2.57 -3.55
C SER A 151 13.52 -2.48 -3.24
N GLY A 152 12.68 -2.14 -4.23
CA GLY A 152 11.26 -1.87 -4.05
C GLY A 152 10.94 -0.54 -3.37
N ASN A 153 11.93 0.18 -2.82
CA ASN A 153 11.73 1.50 -2.25
C ASN A 153 11.71 2.56 -3.36
N TRP A 154 10.84 3.55 -3.23
CA TRP A 154 10.77 4.69 -4.13
C TRP A 154 10.59 6.00 -3.37
N SER A 155 11.08 7.09 -3.96
CA SER A 155 10.94 8.44 -3.43
C SER A 155 10.93 9.45 -4.58
N ARG A 156 10.11 10.49 -4.45
CA ARG A 156 9.98 11.56 -5.44
C ARG A 156 9.85 12.89 -4.71
N ASN A 157 10.86 13.74 -4.88
CA ASN A 157 10.71 15.17 -4.61
C ASN A 157 9.78 15.77 -5.66
N VAL A 158 8.63 16.28 -5.25
CA VAL A 158 7.67 16.96 -6.12
C VAL A 158 8.33 18.26 -6.60
N VAL A 159 8.54 18.38 -7.91
CA VAL A 159 9.19 19.55 -8.51
C VAL A 159 8.20 20.64 -8.87
N ALA A 160 6.93 20.28 -9.06
CA ALA A 160 5.86 21.24 -9.27
C ALA A 160 5.75 22.15 -8.02
N ARG A 161 5.64 23.45 -8.25
CA ARG A 161 5.30 24.41 -7.19
C ARG A 161 3.86 24.17 -6.79
N LEU A 162 3.66 23.58 -5.63
CA LEU A 162 2.34 23.40 -5.06
C LEU A 162 1.90 24.71 -4.40
N SER A 163 0.65 25.11 -4.64
CA SER A 163 0.06 26.28 -3.99
C SER A 163 0.00 26.11 -2.47
N ARG A 164 -0.07 27.23 -1.73
CA ARG A 164 -0.37 27.18 -0.29
C ARG A 164 -1.74 26.54 -0.04
N GLY A 165 -1.87 25.88 1.10
CA GLY A 165 -3.12 25.24 1.52
C GLY A 165 -3.07 23.72 1.51
N ASP A 166 -4.25 23.09 1.52
CA ASP A 166 -4.39 21.65 1.67
C ASP A 166 -4.24 20.91 0.34
N HIS A 167 -3.51 19.79 0.40
CA HIS A 167 -3.26 18.89 -0.70
C HIS A 167 -3.56 17.45 -0.29
N ARG A 168 -3.87 16.63 -1.30
CA ARG A 168 -4.06 15.19 -1.14
C ARG A 168 -3.21 14.45 -2.14
N VAL A 169 -2.42 13.49 -1.65
CA VAL A 169 -1.57 12.62 -2.47
C VAL A 169 -1.96 11.15 -2.35
N TYR A 170 -1.91 10.44 -3.47
CA TYR A 170 -1.96 8.98 -3.54
C TYR A 170 -1.15 8.49 -4.73
N ALA A 171 -0.86 7.20 -4.77
CA ALA A 171 -0.05 6.59 -5.82
C ALA A 171 -0.67 5.28 -6.33
N ARG A 172 -0.28 4.88 -7.54
CA ARG A 172 -0.67 3.62 -8.15
C ARG A 172 0.55 2.93 -8.76
N VAL A 173 0.64 1.60 -8.60
CA VAL A 173 1.72 0.80 -9.21
C VAL A 173 1.23 0.11 -10.48
N THR A 174 2.07 0.08 -11.51
CA THR A 174 1.84 -0.60 -12.80
C THR A 174 3.02 -1.52 -13.12
N LEU A 175 2.77 -2.80 -13.39
CA LEU A 175 3.80 -3.76 -13.81
C LEU A 175 4.13 -3.62 -15.31
N PRO A 176 5.28 -4.14 -15.79
CA PRO A 176 5.67 -4.13 -17.21
C PRO A 176 4.68 -4.79 -18.20
N GLY A 177 3.69 -5.56 -17.71
CA GLY A 177 2.60 -6.12 -18.51
C GLY A 177 1.30 -5.31 -18.50
N GLY A 178 1.30 -4.11 -17.90
CA GLY A 178 0.12 -3.24 -17.80
C GLY A 178 -0.83 -3.56 -16.65
N LEU A 179 -0.58 -4.61 -15.85
CA LEU A 179 -1.36 -4.88 -14.64
C LEU A 179 -1.19 -3.73 -13.64
N GLN A 180 -2.30 -3.12 -13.22
CA GLN A 180 -2.33 -2.00 -12.28
C GLN A 180 -2.93 -2.40 -10.95
N SER A 181 -2.41 -1.83 -9.86
CA SER A 181 -3.04 -1.93 -8.55
C SER A 181 -4.26 -1.00 -8.46
N ILE A 182 -5.04 -1.18 -7.40
CA ILE A 182 -5.86 -0.09 -6.85
C ILE A 182 -4.96 1.07 -6.39
N ASN A 183 -5.55 2.22 -6.04
CA ASN A 183 -4.78 3.32 -5.45
C ASN A 183 -4.24 2.94 -4.06
N SER A 184 -3.13 3.56 -3.67
CA SER A 184 -2.63 3.55 -2.29
C SER A 184 -3.62 4.21 -1.34
N GLN A 185 -3.28 4.21 -0.06
CA GLN A 185 -3.88 5.14 0.90
C GLN A 185 -3.75 6.58 0.36
N SER A 186 -4.75 7.42 0.67
CA SER A 186 -4.68 8.86 0.40
C SER A 186 -4.16 9.57 1.63
N LEU A 187 -3.09 10.35 1.47
CA LEU A 187 -2.52 11.16 2.53
C LEU A 187 -2.84 12.62 2.26
N ASN A 188 -3.26 13.32 3.32
CA ASN A 188 -3.44 14.76 3.28
C ASN A 188 -2.17 15.44 3.80
N PHE A 189 -1.77 16.53 3.18
CA PHE A 189 -0.67 17.37 3.62
C PHE A 189 -0.97 18.82 3.28
N SER A 190 -0.41 19.76 4.03
CA SER A 190 -0.61 21.19 3.79
C SER A 190 0.71 21.87 3.48
N ILE A 191 0.68 22.80 2.52
CA ILE A 191 1.82 23.69 2.25
C ILE A 191 1.59 24.98 3.05
N ASN A 192 2.35 25.10 4.15
CA ASN A 192 2.36 26.27 5.02
C ASN A 192 3.75 26.90 4.95
N CYS A 193 3.78 28.16 4.54
CA CYS A 193 5.02 28.90 4.33
C CYS A 193 5.10 30.00 5.37
N LYS A 194 6.31 30.44 5.70
CA LYS A 194 6.47 31.55 6.63
C LYS A 194 5.79 32.80 6.06
N THR A 195 5.43 33.74 6.94
CA THR A 195 4.98 35.06 6.50
C THR A 195 6.01 35.66 5.54
N ALA A 196 5.54 36.21 4.43
CA ALA A 196 6.34 36.75 3.32
C ALA A 196 7.24 35.78 2.53
N ASP A 197 7.36 34.50 2.91
CA ASP A 197 7.99 33.44 2.09
C ASP A 197 6.97 32.94 1.05
N LEU A 198 6.78 33.75 0.01
CA LEU A 198 5.75 33.57 -1.01
C LEU A 198 5.99 32.33 -1.88
N ASN A 199 7.25 31.91 -2.02
CA ASN A 199 7.62 30.78 -2.87
C ASN A 199 7.86 29.47 -2.09
N CYS A 200 7.84 29.53 -0.76
CA CYS A 200 7.91 28.41 0.18
C CYS A 200 9.25 27.66 0.19
N ASP A 201 10.36 28.34 -0.11
CA ASP A 201 11.70 27.75 -0.03
C ASP A 201 12.35 27.85 1.36
N GLY A 202 11.67 28.51 2.30
CA GLY A 202 12.06 28.66 3.70
C GLY A 202 12.81 29.95 4.00
N ARG A 203 13.01 30.82 3.01
CA ARG A 203 13.63 32.15 3.13
C ARG A 203 12.66 33.24 2.65
N VAL A 204 12.93 34.48 3.02
CA VAL A 204 12.29 35.65 2.42
C VAL A 204 13.37 36.44 1.68
N ASP A 205 13.40 36.29 0.36
CA ASP A 205 14.45 36.87 -0.48
C ASP A 205 13.94 37.40 -1.85
N LEU A 206 14.85 37.61 -2.79
CA LEU A 206 14.52 38.11 -4.13
C LEU A 206 13.54 37.21 -4.91
N GLY A 207 13.50 35.92 -4.62
CA GLY A 207 12.51 34.99 -5.14
C GLY A 207 11.10 35.37 -4.70
N ASP A 208 10.92 35.69 -3.42
CA ASP A 208 9.63 36.14 -2.87
C ASP A 208 9.28 37.52 -3.40
N PHE A 209 10.24 38.44 -3.44
CA PHE A 209 10.03 39.75 -4.03
C PHE A 209 9.57 39.66 -5.49
N SER A 210 10.18 38.78 -6.28
CA SER A 210 9.73 38.57 -7.67
C SER A 210 8.30 38.06 -7.74
N THR A 211 7.88 37.24 -6.78
CA THR A 211 6.52 36.71 -6.66
C THR A 211 5.53 37.81 -6.23
N LEU A 212 5.93 38.67 -5.29
CA LEU A 212 5.16 39.84 -4.87
C LEU A 212 4.92 40.78 -6.06
N MET A 213 5.99 41.12 -6.78
CA MET A 213 5.92 42.00 -7.95
C MET A 213 5.11 41.40 -9.10
N HIS A 214 5.10 40.08 -9.25
CA HIS A 214 4.27 39.40 -10.25
C HIS A 214 2.77 39.66 -10.02
N TYR A 215 2.35 39.76 -8.76
CA TYR A 215 0.95 39.98 -8.37
C TYR A 215 0.63 41.43 -7.99
N TRP A 216 1.53 42.38 -8.26
CA TRP A 216 1.35 43.77 -7.88
C TRP A 216 0.05 44.38 -8.41
N GLY A 217 -0.70 45.04 -7.52
CA GLY A 217 -2.00 45.67 -7.81
C GLY A 217 -3.16 44.69 -7.99
N THR A 218 -2.96 43.39 -7.73
CA THR A 218 -4.02 42.38 -7.74
C THR A 218 -4.56 42.13 -6.33
N ASN A 219 -5.60 41.32 -6.18
CA ASN A 219 -6.11 40.83 -4.89
C ASN A 219 -5.67 39.38 -4.61
N ASN A 220 -4.51 38.99 -5.14
CA ASN A 220 -4.04 37.62 -4.97
C ASN A 220 -3.65 37.35 -3.51
N SER A 221 -4.40 36.49 -2.84
CA SER A 221 -4.22 36.16 -1.42
C SER A 221 -2.86 35.54 -1.07
N LEU A 222 -2.09 35.07 -2.05
CA LEU A 222 -0.73 34.60 -1.81
C LEU A 222 0.22 35.77 -1.54
N ALA A 223 0.09 36.85 -2.30
CA ALA A 223 0.98 38.01 -2.28
C ALA A 223 0.43 39.21 -1.47
N ASP A 224 -0.86 39.17 -1.12
CA ASP A 224 -1.49 40.08 -0.15
C ASP A 224 -1.14 39.61 1.28
N ILE A 225 0.07 39.96 1.70
CA ILE A 225 0.71 39.52 2.95
C ILE A 225 -0.01 40.15 4.15
N ASN A 226 -0.51 41.38 4.02
CA ASN A 226 -1.22 42.08 5.10
C ASN A 226 -2.74 41.80 5.12
N SER A 227 -3.26 41.14 4.08
CA SER A 227 -4.67 40.77 3.91
C SER A 227 -5.64 41.95 3.83
N ASP A 228 -5.23 43.07 3.22
CA ASP A 228 -6.07 44.25 3.01
C ASP A 228 -6.85 44.24 1.68
N GLY A 229 -6.62 43.23 0.84
CA GLY A 229 -7.32 43.00 -0.41
C GLY A 229 -6.59 43.53 -1.65
N ILE A 230 -5.41 44.12 -1.53
CA ILE A 230 -4.59 44.56 -2.66
C ILE A 230 -3.09 44.32 -2.41
N VAL A 231 -2.38 43.79 -3.41
CA VAL A 231 -0.93 43.64 -3.35
C VAL A 231 -0.26 44.98 -3.66
N ASP A 232 0.30 45.64 -2.65
CA ASP A 232 0.92 46.96 -2.82
C ASP A 232 2.15 47.22 -1.93
N LEU A 233 2.46 48.51 -1.70
CA LEU A 233 3.61 48.92 -0.92
C LEU A 233 3.53 48.48 0.55
N ALA A 234 2.33 48.27 1.11
CA ALA A 234 2.13 47.76 2.44
C ALA A 234 2.57 46.28 2.54
N ASP A 235 2.31 45.47 1.51
CA ASP A 235 2.83 44.10 1.44
C ASP A 235 4.34 44.08 1.25
N PHE A 236 4.87 44.95 0.39
CA PHE A 236 6.32 45.08 0.25
C PHE A 236 6.99 45.48 1.57
N SER A 237 6.42 46.44 2.29
CA SER A 237 6.90 46.83 3.62
C SER A 237 6.87 45.65 4.59
N THR A 238 5.81 44.84 4.53
CA THR A 238 5.68 43.63 5.35
C THR A 238 6.72 42.58 4.95
N MET A 239 6.98 42.37 3.66
CA MET A 239 8.02 41.48 3.19
C MET A 239 9.41 41.90 3.66
N MET A 240 9.74 43.19 3.55
CA MET A 240 11.02 43.73 4.00
C MET A 240 11.24 43.58 5.52
N HIS A 241 10.16 43.52 6.31
CA HIS A 241 10.26 43.23 7.74
C HIS A 241 10.74 41.80 8.01
N TYR A 242 10.38 40.84 7.16
CA TYR A 242 10.75 39.43 7.28
C TYR A 242 11.98 39.03 6.45
N TRP A 243 12.67 39.97 5.81
CA TRP A 243 13.76 39.71 4.86
C TRP A 243 14.94 38.94 5.47
N ASP A 244 15.33 37.83 4.84
CA ASP A 244 16.39 36.93 5.31
C ASP A 244 17.76 37.14 4.64
N GLY A 245 17.83 37.94 3.55
CA GLY A 245 19.08 38.26 2.86
C GLY A 245 19.29 37.51 1.55
#